data_AF-A0A7S1P274-F1
#
_entry.id   AF-A0A7S1P274-F1
#
_cell.length_a   1.000
_cell.length_b   1.000
_cell.length_c   1.000
_cell.angle_alpha   90.00
_cell.angle_beta   90.00
_cell.angle_gamma   90.00
#
_symmetry.space_group_name_H-M   'P 1'
#
loop_
_entity.id
_entity.type
_entity.pdbx_description
1 polymer ?
#
loop_
_entity_poly.entity_id
_entity_poly.type
_entity_poly.pdbx_seq_one_letter_code
_entity_poly.pdbx_strand_id
1 'polypeptide(L)'
;AAAAAGSAAAAAGTDGNGADRNQVLKPSDRIDSLSSGKSTEEEGKSQRKGTPKQTDQDTSAVEADGAASSRDNIEEIPYSGKRGVRGDGGAAPLSHTLALSAVTVLDNQATHQSALLIKALNELRKIDQILSRCAGFWASMDSTIERLSQMKDRTERLISYGATHPRFRQRFEQRLEEYRHFWEQLRALCQEYLKDAAKRTEKIYEFLITVGETADCVDSMMAMLPSAAVPP
;
A
#
# COMPACT_ATOMS: atom_id res chain seq x y z
N ALA A 1 38.67 4.18 37.32
CA ALA A 1 39.06 3.32 36.19
C ALA A 1 38.63 4.03 34.93
N ALA A 2 39.51 4.84 34.32
CA ALA A 2 40.40 4.46 33.21
C ALA A 2 39.60 4.27 31.90
N ALA A 3 39.95 4.79 30.72
CA ALA A 3 40.95 5.74 30.24
C ALA A 3 40.62 5.97 28.74
N ALA A 4 41.14 7.07 28.16
CA ALA A 4 41.73 7.19 26.80
C ALA A 4 40.88 6.76 25.57
N ALA A 5 40.62 7.59 24.57
CA ALA A 5 41.48 8.05 23.44
C ALA A 5 40.51 8.05 22.21
N GLY A 6 40.60 8.84 21.15
CA GLY A 6 41.74 9.43 20.47
C GLY A 6 41.67 9.04 18.98
N SER A 7 41.38 10.03 18.12
CA SER A 7 41.86 10.26 16.74
C SER A 7 42.35 9.11 15.83
N ALA A 8 41.79 9.02 14.62
CA ALA A 8 42.47 8.76 13.32
C ALA A 8 41.40 8.91 12.19
N ALA A 9 41.47 9.81 11.19
CA ALA A 9 42.48 10.10 10.18
C ALA A 9 42.65 9.00 9.09
N ALA A 10 42.11 9.31 7.90
CA ALA A 10 42.63 9.10 6.54
C ALA A 10 43.13 7.72 6.04
N ALA A 11 42.53 7.24 4.94
CA ALA A 11 43.17 6.69 3.72
C ALA A 11 42.05 6.26 2.74
N ALA A 12 41.88 6.87 1.56
CA ALA A 12 42.69 6.70 0.35
C ALA A 12 42.57 5.31 -0.29
N GLY A 13 41.80 5.25 -1.38
CA GLY A 13 42.09 4.56 -2.65
C GLY A 13 42.25 3.04 -2.67
N THR A 14 41.52 2.37 -3.57
CA THR A 14 42.12 1.55 -4.63
C THR A 14 41.09 1.23 -5.71
N ASP A 15 41.46 1.61 -6.92
CA ASP A 15 40.93 1.13 -8.19
C ASP A 15 41.09 -0.39 -8.36
N GLY A 16 40.17 -1.00 -9.11
CA GLY A 16 40.27 -2.35 -9.66
C GLY A 16 39.07 -2.62 -10.55
N ASN A 17 39.13 -2.21 -11.82
CA ASN A 17 39.58 -3.03 -12.95
C ASN A 17 38.99 -4.46 -12.95
N GLY A 18 37.99 -4.66 -13.81
CA GLY A 18 37.33 -5.95 -14.03
C GLY A 18 36.66 -5.97 -15.41
N ALA A 19 37.49 -5.92 -16.45
CA ALA A 19 37.11 -6.24 -17.81
C ALA A 19 36.70 -7.72 -17.95
N ASP A 20 35.91 -7.97 -19.00
CA ASP A 20 35.66 -9.27 -19.63
C ASP A 20 34.86 -10.33 -18.86
N ARG A 21 33.59 -10.47 -19.26
CA ARG A 21 33.05 -11.79 -19.65
C ARG A 21 31.80 -11.67 -20.51
N ASN A 22 32.05 -11.59 -21.81
CA ASN A 22 31.18 -12.13 -22.84
C ASN A 22 31.01 -13.65 -22.62
N GLN A 23 29.80 -14.16 -22.40
CA GLN A 23 29.45 -15.53 -22.79
C GLN A 23 28.06 -15.58 -23.41
N VAL A 24 28.12 -15.65 -24.74
CA VAL A 24 27.15 -16.20 -25.69
C VAL A 24 26.50 -17.47 -25.14
N LEU A 25 25.20 -17.42 -24.86
CA LEU A 25 24.37 -18.61 -24.65
C LEU A 25 24.13 -19.27 -26.00
N LYS A 26 24.81 -20.39 -26.25
CA LYS A 26 24.45 -21.33 -27.32
C LYS A 26 23.27 -22.21 -26.88
N PRO A 27 22.35 -22.58 -27.80
CA PRO A 27 21.25 -23.48 -27.52
C PRO A 27 21.78 -24.92 -27.50
N SER A 28 21.61 -25.63 -26.39
CA SER A 28 21.88 -27.07 -26.31
C SER A 28 20.63 -27.85 -26.66
N ASP A 29 20.75 -28.49 -27.81
CA ASP A 29 19.96 -29.59 -28.35
C ASP A 29 19.69 -30.72 -27.34
N ARG A 30 18.49 -31.30 -27.50
CA ARG A 30 18.26 -32.75 -27.65
C ARG A 30 18.45 -33.65 -26.43
N ILE A 31 17.31 -34.06 -25.87
CA ILE A 31 17.16 -35.41 -25.35
C ILE A 31 15.83 -35.99 -25.87
N ASP A 32 15.90 -36.58 -27.07
CA ASP A 32 15.04 -37.70 -27.42
C ASP A 32 15.49 -38.90 -26.58
N SER A 33 14.59 -39.46 -25.78
CA SER A 33 14.72 -40.84 -25.30
C SER A 33 13.35 -41.42 -25.00
N LEU A 34 12.90 -42.15 -26.01
CA LEU A 34 11.91 -43.21 -25.95
C LEU A 34 12.18 -44.14 -24.75
N SER A 35 11.16 -44.44 -23.97
CA SER A 35 11.10 -45.71 -23.23
C SER A 35 9.71 -46.29 -23.33
N SER A 36 9.55 -47.07 -24.39
CA SER A 36 8.58 -48.14 -24.54
C SER A 36 8.83 -49.22 -23.48
N GLY A 37 7.77 -49.69 -22.82
CA GLY A 37 7.82 -50.82 -21.88
C GLY A 37 6.49 -50.92 -21.12
N LYS A 38 5.50 -51.63 -21.66
CA LYS A 38 5.31 -53.10 -21.63
C LYS A 38 4.28 -53.47 -20.56
N SER A 39 3.17 -54.02 -21.05
CA SER A 39 2.07 -54.62 -20.33
C SER A 39 2.50 -55.64 -19.27
N THR A 40 1.76 -55.66 -18.17
CA THR A 40 1.35 -56.91 -17.50
C THR A 40 -0.05 -56.71 -16.95
N GLU A 41 -1.01 -57.39 -17.60
CA GLU A 41 -2.20 -57.92 -16.95
C GLU A 41 -1.79 -58.64 -15.66
N GLU A 42 -2.48 -58.36 -14.56
CA GLU A 42 -2.84 -59.42 -13.63
C GLU A 42 -4.22 -59.16 -13.03
N GLU A 43 -5.05 -60.15 -13.29
CA GLU A 43 -6.41 -60.37 -12.86
C GLU A 43 -6.39 -60.81 -11.37
N GLY A 44 -6.81 -59.91 -10.47
CA GLY A 44 -6.84 -60.15 -9.03
C GLY A 44 -8.24 -59.99 -8.45
N LYS A 45 -9.09 -60.98 -8.70
CA LYS A 45 -10.42 -61.13 -8.10
C LYS A 45 -10.27 -61.40 -6.60
N SER A 46 -10.57 -60.44 -5.73
CA SER A 46 -10.71 -60.70 -4.29
C SER A 46 -11.94 -60.00 -3.71
N GLN A 47 -13.01 -60.78 -3.60
CA GLN A 47 -14.18 -60.49 -2.79
C GLN A 47 -13.76 -60.33 -1.32
N ARG A 48 -13.96 -59.15 -0.75
CA ARG A 48 -14.20 -59.01 0.69
C ARG A 48 -15.55 -58.37 0.94
N LYS A 49 -16.49 -59.29 1.16
CA LYS A 49 -17.77 -59.11 1.84
C LYS A 49 -17.47 -58.70 3.28
N GLY A 50 -17.84 -57.48 3.67
CA GLY A 50 -17.62 -56.95 5.02
C GLY A 50 -18.63 -55.84 5.30
N THR A 51 -19.48 -56.09 6.28
CA THR A 51 -20.72 -55.41 6.68
C THR A 51 -20.59 -53.95 7.12
N PRO A 52 -21.65 -53.12 6.97
CA PRO A 52 -21.71 -51.78 7.53
C PRO A 52 -21.99 -51.83 9.03
N LYS A 53 -21.12 -51.22 9.85
CA LYS A 53 -21.38 -50.99 11.27
C LYS A 53 -21.80 -49.54 11.48
N GLN A 54 -23.12 -49.37 11.49
CA GLN A 54 -23.85 -48.24 12.03
C GLN A 54 -23.30 -47.90 13.42
N THR A 55 -22.82 -46.67 13.59
CA THR A 55 -22.54 -46.08 14.90
C THR A 55 -23.42 -44.86 14.99
N ASP A 56 -24.61 -45.07 15.55
CA ASP A 56 -25.44 -44.02 16.11
C ASP A 56 -24.68 -43.45 17.32
N GLN A 57 -24.38 -42.15 17.27
CA GLN A 57 -24.12 -41.36 18.47
C GLN A 57 -24.76 -39.99 18.30
N ASP A 58 -25.97 -39.91 18.86
CA ASP A 58 -26.57 -38.71 19.39
C ASP A 58 -25.61 -38.05 20.39
N THR A 59 -25.26 -36.79 20.15
CA THR A 59 -24.96 -35.84 21.23
C THR A 59 -25.46 -34.45 20.85
N SER A 60 -26.63 -34.15 21.41
CA SER A 60 -27.03 -32.89 22.03
C SER A 60 -26.82 -31.58 21.26
N ALA A 61 -27.97 -31.05 20.84
CA ALA A 61 -28.24 -29.61 20.76
C ALA A 61 -27.74 -28.87 22.01
N VAL A 62 -27.03 -27.76 21.79
CA VAL A 62 -26.94 -26.65 22.73
C VAL A 62 -27.46 -25.42 22.00
N GLU A 63 -28.71 -25.10 22.28
CA GLU A 63 -29.25 -23.75 22.13
C GLU A 63 -28.61 -22.85 23.19
N ALA A 64 -28.08 -21.71 22.75
CA ALA A 64 -27.95 -20.48 23.52
C ALA A 64 -27.78 -19.36 22.48
N ASP A 65 -28.84 -18.65 22.10
CA ASP A 65 -29.26 -17.39 22.74
C ASP A 65 -28.10 -16.44 23.03
N GLY A 66 -28.06 -15.29 22.35
CA GLY A 66 -27.10 -14.26 22.72
C GLY A 66 -26.89 -13.12 21.73
N ALA A 67 -27.73 -12.10 21.88
CA ALA A 67 -27.38 -10.68 21.74
C ALA A 67 -27.22 -10.08 20.33
N ALA A 68 -28.31 -9.46 19.90
CA ALA A 68 -28.30 -8.22 19.15
C ALA A 68 -27.30 -7.20 19.73
N SER A 69 -26.45 -6.65 18.88
CA SER A 69 -25.63 -5.45 19.10
C SER A 69 -25.90 -4.53 17.90
N SER A 70 -26.99 -3.77 17.84
CA SER A 70 -27.23 -2.47 18.50
C SER A 70 -25.95 -1.71 18.86
N ARG A 71 -25.58 -0.74 17.99
CA ARG A 71 -24.62 0.39 18.11
C ARG A 71 -24.25 0.79 16.67
N ASP A 72 -24.38 1.99 16.13
CA ASP A 72 -24.56 3.35 16.63
C ASP A 72 -25.29 4.14 15.51
N ASN A 73 -26.48 4.72 15.72
CA ASN A 73 -26.72 6.06 16.27
C ASN A 73 -25.70 7.13 15.82
N ILE A 74 -25.77 7.53 14.55
CA ILE A 74 -25.19 8.79 14.09
C ILE A 74 -26.20 9.88 14.44
N GLU A 75 -25.93 10.57 15.54
CA GLU A 75 -26.61 11.80 15.94
C GLU A 75 -26.55 12.83 14.81
N GLU A 76 -27.73 13.29 14.41
CA GLU A 76 -27.94 14.51 13.64
C GLU A 76 -27.28 15.69 14.37
N ILE A 77 -26.40 16.41 13.68
CA ILE A 77 -25.99 17.75 14.09
C ILE A 77 -27.01 18.73 13.50
N PRO A 78 -27.87 19.39 14.29
CA PRO A 78 -28.75 20.43 13.79
C PRO A 78 -27.94 21.71 13.55
N TYR A 79 -27.82 22.10 12.28
CA TYR A 79 -27.38 23.45 11.91
C TYR A 79 -28.47 24.47 12.28
N SER A 80 -28.45 24.92 13.53
CA SER A 80 -29.18 26.09 14.02
C SER A 80 -28.27 27.31 13.97
N GLY A 81 -28.62 28.30 13.13
CA GLY A 81 -27.82 29.50 12.96
C GLY A 81 -28.53 30.65 12.26
N LYS A 82 -29.80 30.90 12.60
CA LYS A 82 -30.46 32.20 12.32
C LYS A 82 -29.89 33.25 13.26
N ARG A 83 -29.29 34.32 12.71
CA ARG A 83 -29.34 35.64 13.34
C ARG A 83 -29.19 36.72 12.27
N GLY A 84 -30.32 37.31 11.88
CA GLY A 84 -30.33 38.62 11.27
C GLY A 84 -30.23 39.68 12.36
N VAL A 85 -29.52 40.77 12.08
CA VAL A 85 -29.77 42.08 12.69
C VAL A 85 -29.47 43.13 11.62
N ARG A 86 -30.53 43.82 11.19
CA ARG A 86 -30.49 45.13 10.55
C ARG A 86 -30.01 46.14 11.60
N GLY A 87 -28.98 46.91 11.27
CA GLY A 87 -28.57 48.11 11.98
C GLY A 87 -28.39 49.24 10.99
N ASP A 88 -29.41 50.09 10.90
CA ASP A 88 -29.40 51.40 10.26
C ASP A 88 -28.83 52.42 11.27
N GLY A 89 -28.02 53.38 10.82
CA GLY A 89 -27.44 54.39 11.71
C GLY A 89 -26.22 55.17 11.17
N GLY A 90 -26.50 56.17 10.33
CA GLY A 90 -26.04 57.56 10.49
C GLY A 90 -24.56 57.90 10.75
N ALA A 91 -23.88 58.34 9.68
CA ALA A 91 -23.05 59.55 9.54
C ALA A 91 -22.08 60.03 10.66
N ALA A 92 -20.78 60.05 10.34
CA ALA A 92 -19.94 61.26 10.30
C ALA A 92 -18.55 60.96 9.69
N PRO A 93 -17.98 61.82 8.81
CA PRO A 93 -16.69 61.58 8.18
C PRO A 93 -15.56 62.48 8.71
N LEU A 94 -14.33 62.09 8.36
CA LEU A 94 -13.08 62.87 8.32
C LEU A 94 -12.25 62.95 9.63
N SER A 95 -11.27 62.03 9.74
CA SER A 95 -9.86 62.28 10.14
C SER A 95 -8.97 61.01 10.29
N HIS A 96 -9.30 59.86 9.67
CA HIS A 96 -8.57 58.58 9.90
C HIS A 96 -7.95 57.92 8.65
N THR A 97 -7.66 58.68 7.60
CA THR A 97 -7.27 58.13 6.28
C THR A 97 -5.86 57.56 6.17
N LEU A 98 -4.99 57.72 7.17
CA LEU A 98 -3.63 57.12 7.15
C LEU A 98 -3.40 56.01 8.18
N ALA A 99 -4.27 55.86 9.18
CA ALA A 99 -4.21 54.75 10.14
C ALA A 99 -5.01 53.52 9.68
N LEU A 100 -6.04 53.72 8.85
CA LEU A 100 -6.86 52.63 8.31
C LEU A 100 -6.14 51.78 7.24
N SER A 101 -5.14 52.33 6.53
CA SER A 101 -4.33 51.54 5.58
C SER A 101 -3.35 50.60 6.31
N ALA A 102 -2.76 51.01 7.43
CA ALA A 102 -1.89 50.15 8.24
C ALA A 102 -2.68 49.03 8.96
N VAL A 103 -3.89 49.34 9.44
CA VAL A 103 -4.78 48.34 10.09
C VAL A 103 -5.32 47.33 9.08
N THR A 104 -5.70 47.76 7.88
CA THR A 104 -6.13 46.83 6.81
C THR A 104 -4.99 45.98 6.26
N VAL A 105 -3.74 46.48 6.24
CA VAL A 105 -2.56 45.69 5.86
C VAL A 105 -2.26 44.59 6.89
N LEU A 106 -2.42 44.85 8.19
CA LEU A 106 -2.24 43.83 9.23
C LEU A 106 -3.34 42.76 9.21
N ASP A 107 -4.59 43.14 8.98
CA ASP A 107 -5.70 42.19 8.81
C ASP A 107 -5.52 41.31 7.56
N ASN A 108 -5.02 41.88 6.46
CA ASN A 108 -4.69 41.13 5.25
C ASN A 108 -3.53 40.14 5.47
N GLN A 109 -2.55 40.50 6.32
CA GLN A 109 -1.44 39.61 6.67
C GLN A 109 -1.88 38.46 7.59
N ALA A 110 -2.73 38.74 8.58
CA ALA A 110 -3.28 37.73 9.48
C ALA A 110 -4.24 36.75 8.75
N THR A 111 -5.06 37.24 7.83
CA THR A 111 -5.91 36.41 6.97
C THR A 111 -5.09 35.56 6.01
N HIS A 112 -3.98 36.08 5.48
CA HIS A 112 -3.07 35.30 4.62
C HIS A 112 -2.37 34.17 5.40
N GLN A 113 -1.84 34.45 6.60
CA GLN A 113 -1.19 33.43 7.43
C GLN A 113 -2.16 32.34 7.88
N SER A 114 -3.38 32.71 8.27
CA SER A 114 -4.42 31.74 8.62
C SER A 114 -4.84 30.88 7.42
N ALA A 115 -4.93 31.47 6.21
CA ALA A 115 -5.19 30.70 4.98
C ALA A 115 -4.08 29.68 4.66
N LEU A 116 -2.80 30.05 4.83
CA LEU A 116 -1.67 29.13 4.65
C LEU A 116 -1.69 27.99 5.68
N LEU A 117 -2.00 28.29 6.93
CA LEU A 117 -2.10 27.29 7.99
C LEU A 117 -3.24 26.30 7.72
N ILE A 118 -4.41 26.80 7.31
CA ILE A 118 -5.54 25.95 6.92
C ILE A 118 -5.16 25.04 5.75
N LYS A 119 -4.43 25.57 4.75
CA LYS A 119 -3.92 24.79 3.62
C LYS A 119 -2.96 23.69 4.10
N ALA A 120 -1.99 24.02 4.96
CA ALA A 120 -1.06 23.05 5.51
C ALA A 120 -1.75 21.94 6.34
N LEU A 121 -2.73 22.29 7.17
CA LEU A 121 -3.53 21.32 7.93
C LEU A 121 -4.34 20.41 7.00
N ASN A 122 -4.88 20.93 5.91
CA ASN A 122 -5.60 20.12 4.93
C ASN A 122 -4.68 19.14 4.20
N GLU A 123 -3.46 19.56 3.83
CA GLU A 123 -2.47 18.64 3.24
C GLU A 123 -2.02 17.56 4.25
N LEU A 124 -1.80 17.92 5.52
CA LEU A 124 -1.46 16.94 6.55
C LEU A 124 -2.59 15.91 6.75
N ARG A 125 -3.86 16.34 6.72
CA ARG A 125 -5.02 15.44 6.77
C ARG A 125 -5.07 14.47 5.58
N LYS A 126 -4.66 14.90 4.38
CA LYS A 126 -4.55 14.00 3.22
C LYS A 126 -3.46 12.96 3.42
N ILE A 127 -2.30 13.35 3.97
CA ILE A 127 -1.21 12.42 4.27
C ILE A 127 -1.68 11.38 5.30
N ASP A 128 -2.37 11.81 6.36
CA ASP A 128 -2.92 10.91 7.38
C ASP A 128 -3.91 9.89 6.78
N GLN A 129 -4.79 10.32 5.88
CA GLN A 129 -5.69 9.42 5.16
C GLN A 129 -4.92 8.38 4.31
N ILE A 130 -3.82 8.77 3.67
CA ILE A 130 -2.99 7.85 2.88
C ILE A 130 -2.30 6.85 3.81
N LEU A 131 -1.70 7.31 4.91
CA LEU A 131 -1.03 6.44 5.89
C LEU A 131 -2.01 5.46 6.53
N SER A 132 -3.23 5.89 6.86
CA SER A 132 -4.29 5.04 7.37
C SER A 132 -4.66 3.92 6.38
N ARG A 133 -4.81 4.25 5.10
CA ARG A 133 -5.05 3.24 4.03
C ARG A 133 -3.87 2.28 3.89
N CYS A 134 -2.64 2.78 3.95
CA CYS A 134 -1.44 1.94 3.92
C CYS A 134 -1.39 0.98 5.12
N ALA A 135 -1.67 1.46 6.33
CA ALA A 135 -1.72 0.62 7.52
C ALA A 135 -2.77 -0.50 7.39
N GLY A 136 -3.97 -0.17 6.90
CA GLY A 136 -5.02 -1.15 6.63
C GLY A 136 -4.61 -2.19 5.58
N PHE A 137 -3.94 -1.76 4.50
CA PHE A 137 -3.39 -2.66 3.49
C PHE A 137 -2.35 -3.62 4.10
N TRP A 138 -1.40 -3.11 4.88
CA TRP A 138 -0.36 -3.94 5.50
C TRP A 138 -0.94 -4.94 6.52
N ALA A 139 -1.94 -4.53 7.31
CA ALA A 139 -2.64 -5.44 8.22
C ALA A 139 -3.35 -6.59 7.47
N SER A 140 -4.00 -6.28 6.33
CA SER A 140 -4.61 -7.30 5.48
C SER A 140 -3.57 -8.23 4.87
N MET A 141 -2.43 -7.70 4.42
CA MET A 141 -1.37 -8.51 3.85
C MET A 141 -0.72 -9.42 4.91
N ASP A 142 -0.48 -8.92 6.12
CA ASP A 142 0.10 -9.70 7.21
C ASP A 142 -0.81 -10.88 7.60
N SER A 143 -2.12 -10.64 7.73
CA SER A 143 -3.10 -11.72 7.97
C SER A 143 -3.13 -12.77 6.85
N THR A 144 -2.89 -12.34 5.62
CA THR A 144 -2.79 -13.24 4.47
C THR A 144 -1.51 -14.07 4.58
N ILE A 145 -0.37 -13.45 4.85
CA ILE A 145 0.92 -14.12 5.02
C ILE A 145 0.86 -15.16 6.15
N GLU A 146 0.27 -14.80 7.30
CA GLU A 146 0.10 -15.73 8.42
C GLU A 146 -0.75 -16.94 8.02
N ARG A 147 -1.85 -16.73 7.30
CA ARG A 147 -2.70 -17.82 6.80
C ARG A 147 -1.94 -18.74 5.83
N LEU A 148 -1.04 -18.20 5.01
CA LEU A 148 -0.19 -18.98 4.12
C LEU A 148 0.83 -19.81 4.89
N SER A 149 1.45 -19.23 5.93
CA SER A 149 2.33 -19.95 6.84
C SER A 149 1.60 -21.15 7.46
N GLN A 150 0.40 -20.94 8.01
CA GLN A 150 -0.38 -22.02 8.62
C GLN A 150 -0.77 -23.09 7.60
N MET A 151 -1.12 -22.68 6.37
CA MET A 151 -1.48 -23.61 5.31
C MET A 151 -0.28 -24.45 4.86
N LYS A 152 0.92 -23.88 4.81
CA LYS A 152 2.17 -24.60 4.56
C LYS A 152 2.41 -25.66 5.64
N ASP A 153 2.30 -25.31 6.91
CA ASP A 153 2.58 -26.26 8.00
C ASP A 153 1.59 -27.43 8.02
N ARG A 154 0.30 -27.16 7.76
CA ARG A 154 -0.73 -28.20 7.63
C ARG A 154 -0.44 -29.12 6.46
N THR A 155 -0.02 -28.51 5.35
CA THR A 155 0.35 -29.21 4.12
C THR A 155 1.56 -30.12 4.33
N GLU A 156 2.60 -29.66 5.01
CA GLU A 156 3.79 -30.45 5.33
C GLU A 156 3.44 -31.70 6.14
N ARG A 157 2.59 -31.55 7.16
CA ARG A 157 2.06 -32.70 7.92
C ARG A 157 1.25 -33.64 7.03
N LEU A 158 0.40 -33.10 6.16
CA LEU A 158 -0.38 -33.91 5.22
C LEU A 158 0.51 -34.70 4.25
N ILE A 159 1.60 -34.10 3.77
CA ILE A 159 2.59 -34.74 2.90
C ILE A 159 3.33 -35.85 3.66
N SER A 160 3.75 -35.59 4.90
CA SER A 160 4.39 -36.63 5.73
C SER A 160 3.49 -37.85 5.95
N TYR A 161 2.18 -37.64 6.07
CA TYR A 161 1.19 -38.71 6.17
C TYR A 161 0.82 -39.33 4.81
N GLY A 162 0.91 -38.54 3.73
CA GLY A 162 0.63 -38.97 2.36
C GLY A 162 1.78 -39.74 1.72
N ALA A 163 3.00 -39.65 2.25
CA ALA A 163 4.15 -40.39 1.77
C ALA A 163 3.96 -41.92 1.83
N THR A 164 3.10 -42.40 2.72
CA THR A 164 2.68 -43.82 2.81
C THR A 164 1.57 -44.20 1.82
N HIS A 165 0.91 -43.23 1.16
CA HIS A 165 -0.24 -43.46 0.28
C HIS A 165 -0.09 -42.77 -1.09
N PRO A 166 0.36 -43.48 -2.15
CA PRO A 166 0.74 -42.87 -3.43
C PRO A 166 -0.42 -42.18 -4.18
N ARG A 167 -1.66 -42.68 -4.07
CA ARG A 167 -2.85 -42.03 -4.68
C ARG A 167 -3.15 -40.67 -4.06
N PHE A 168 -2.86 -40.50 -2.77
CA PHE A 168 -3.08 -39.24 -2.08
C PHE A 168 -2.03 -38.20 -2.49
N ARG A 169 -0.77 -38.63 -2.62
CA ARG A 169 0.33 -37.81 -3.12
C ARG A 169 0.04 -37.22 -4.50
N GLN A 170 -0.44 -38.02 -5.45
CA GLN A 170 -0.75 -37.54 -6.80
C GLN A 170 -1.81 -36.42 -6.81
N ARG A 171 -2.90 -36.59 -6.05
CA ARG A 171 -3.96 -35.57 -5.94
C ARG A 171 -3.47 -34.32 -5.22
N PHE A 172 -2.55 -34.50 -4.28
CA PHE A 172 -1.96 -33.41 -3.53
C PHE A 172 -0.98 -32.60 -4.39
N GLU A 173 -0.12 -33.25 -5.18
CA GLU A 173 0.75 -32.60 -6.18
C GLU A 173 -0.08 -31.81 -7.21
N GLN A 174 -1.22 -32.35 -7.66
CA GLN A 174 -2.14 -31.62 -8.55
C GLN A 174 -2.63 -30.31 -7.92
N ARG A 175 -3.06 -30.34 -6.64
CA ARG A 175 -3.47 -29.11 -5.94
C ARG A 175 -2.33 -28.14 -5.70
N LEU A 176 -1.12 -28.63 -5.41
CA LEU A 176 0.05 -27.76 -5.28
C LEU A 176 0.34 -27.02 -6.58
N GLU A 177 0.18 -27.70 -7.71
CA GLU A 177 0.36 -27.09 -9.02
C GLU A 177 -0.68 -25.98 -9.28
N GLU A 178 -1.94 -26.21 -8.93
CA GLU A 178 -3.01 -25.19 -8.97
C GLU A 178 -2.66 -23.97 -8.09
N TYR A 179 -2.19 -24.21 -6.86
CA TYR A 179 -1.74 -23.13 -5.98
C TYR A 179 -0.53 -22.41 -6.53
N ARG A 180 0.45 -23.12 -7.10
CA ARG A 180 1.63 -22.51 -7.73
C ARG A 180 1.21 -21.56 -8.84
N HIS A 181 0.28 -22.00 -9.68
CA HIS A 181 -0.26 -21.19 -10.76
C HIS A 181 -0.99 -19.95 -10.23
N PHE A 182 -1.79 -20.07 -9.17
CA PHE A 182 -2.40 -18.93 -8.50
C PHE A 182 -1.36 -17.92 -7.98
N TRP A 183 -0.27 -18.39 -7.34
CA TRP A 183 0.80 -17.51 -6.87
C TRP A 183 1.55 -16.82 -8.00
N GLU A 184 1.75 -17.51 -9.13
CA GLU A 184 2.33 -16.90 -10.34
C GLU A 184 1.44 -15.78 -10.88
N GLN A 185 0.12 -15.98 -10.95
CA GLN A 185 -0.83 -14.94 -11.35
C GLN A 185 -0.82 -13.75 -10.39
N LEU A 186 -0.82 -14.01 -9.08
CA LEU A 186 -0.74 -12.94 -8.08
C LEU A 186 0.57 -12.16 -8.20
N ARG A 187 1.70 -12.85 -8.40
CA ARG A 187 3.00 -12.21 -8.65
C ARG A 187 2.95 -11.30 -9.88
N ALA A 188 2.33 -11.76 -10.96
CA ALA A 188 2.17 -10.96 -12.18
C ALA A 188 1.35 -9.69 -11.91
N LEU A 189 0.24 -9.79 -11.17
CA LEU A 189 -0.57 -8.64 -10.75
C LEU A 189 0.22 -7.65 -9.88
N CYS A 190 1.01 -8.14 -8.92
CA CYS A 190 1.87 -7.28 -8.11
C CYS A 190 2.92 -6.55 -8.96
N GLN A 191 3.51 -7.23 -9.95
CA GLN A 191 4.47 -6.60 -10.86
C GLN A 191 3.82 -5.55 -11.75
N GLU A 192 2.60 -5.79 -12.23
CA GLU A 192 1.82 -4.81 -12.99
C GLU A 192 1.49 -3.59 -12.14
N TYR A 193 1.03 -3.79 -10.91
CA TYR A 193 0.78 -2.71 -9.96
C TYR A 193 2.03 -1.86 -9.71
N LEU A 194 3.20 -2.48 -9.54
CA LEU A 194 4.46 -1.75 -9.36
C LEU A 194 4.83 -0.91 -10.58
N LYS A 195 4.63 -1.45 -11.80
CA LYS A 195 4.86 -0.71 -13.04
C LYS A 195 3.91 0.49 -13.14
N ASP A 196 2.64 0.33 -12.79
CA ASP A 196 1.67 1.41 -12.83
C ASP A 196 1.87 2.44 -11.72
N ALA A 197 2.33 2.01 -10.55
CA ALA A 197 2.79 2.92 -9.50
C ALA A 197 3.97 3.76 -10.01
N ALA A 198 4.99 3.14 -10.62
CA ALA A 198 6.13 3.85 -11.18
C ALA A 198 5.73 4.90 -12.23
N LYS A 199 4.85 4.53 -13.19
CA LYS A 199 4.32 5.48 -14.20
C LYS A 199 3.56 6.65 -13.58
N ARG A 200 2.76 6.40 -12.53
CA ARG A 200 2.04 7.48 -11.83
C ARG A 200 3.02 8.43 -11.15
N THR A 201 4.05 7.89 -10.52
CA THR A 201 5.09 8.71 -9.87
C THR A 201 5.87 9.53 -10.90
N GLU A 202 6.21 8.95 -12.06
CA GLU A 202 6.85 9.65 -13.17
C GLU A 202 6.02 10.86 -13.64
N LYS A 203 4.71 10.66 -13.90
CA LYS A 203 3.80 11.76 -14.27
C LYS A 203 3.71 12.85 -13.20
N ILE A 204 3.76 12.49 -11.93
CA ILE A 204 3.78 13.46 -10.83
C ILE A 204 5.07 14.28 -10.89
N TYR A 205 6.22 13.66 -11.15
CA TYR A 205 7.48 14.39 -11.31
C TYR A 205 7.48 15.33 -12.52
N GLU A 206 6.99 14.88 -13.68
CA GLU A 206 6.83 15.74 -14.86
C GLU A 206 5.94 16.95 -14.58
N PHE A 207 4.83 16.73 -13.87
CA PHE A 207 3.94 17.82 -13.45
C PHE A 207 4.64 18.80 -12.50
N LEU A 208 5.39 18.30 -11.52
CA LEU A 208 6.14 19.16 -10.58
C LEU A 208 7.21 19.99 -11.29
N ILE A 209 7.92 19.42 -12.26
CA ILE A 209 8.89 20.15 -13.09
C ILE A 209 8.18 21.26 -13.87
N THR A 210 7.08 20.93 -14.57
CA THR A 210 6.28 21.90 -15.33
C THR A 210 5.79 23.05 -14.45
N VAL A 211 5.27 22.73 -13.25
CA VAL A 211 4.82 23.76 -12.29
C VAL A 211 5.99 24.64 -11.86
N GLY A 212 7.17 24.06 -11.61
CA GLY A 212 8.40 24.81 -11.31
C GLY A 212 8.76 25.79 -12.42
N GLU A 213 8.84 25.33 -13.67
CA GLU A 213 9.14 26.18 -14.82
C GLU A 213 8.13 27.31 -15.02
N THR A 214 6.84 27.03 -14.80
CA THR A 214 5.81 28.08 -14.89
C THR A 214 5.93 29.11 -13.77
N ALA A 215 6.32 28.69 -12.55
CA ALA A 215 6.56 29.61 -11.44
C ALA A 215 7.76 30.53 -11.73
N ASP A 216 8.87 29.97 -12.22
CA ASP A 216 10.07 30.74 -12.59
C ASP A 216 9.78 31.75 -13.72
N CYS A 217 8.92 31.39 -14.68
CA CYS A 217 8.47 32.28 -15.75
C CYS A 217 7.65 33.46 -15.19
N VAL A 218 6.70 33.18 -14.29
CA VAL A 218 5.88 34.21 -13.64
C VAL A 218 6.76 35.14 -12.79
N ASP A 219 7.72 34.60 -12.02
CA ASP A 219 8.64 35.39 -11.22
C ASP A 219 9.53 36.31 -12.08
N SER A 220 9.99 35.81 -13.24
CA SER A 220 10.72 36.63 -14.22
C SER A 220 9.85 37.75 -14.80
N MET A 221 8.57 37.47 -15.13
CA MET A 221 7.63 38.50 -15.59
C MET A 221 7.36 39.55 -14.51
N MET A 222 7.23 39.13 -13.25
CA MET A 222 7.03 40.03 -12.12
C MET A 222 8.26 40.89 -11.84
N ALA A 223 9.47 40.36 -12.03
CA ALA A 223 10.71 41.13 -11.90
C ALA A 223 10.90 42.16 -13.03
N MET A 224 10.33 41.92 -14.22
CA MET A 224 10.36 42.86 -15.35
C MET A 224 9.30 43.97 -15.25
N LEU A 225 8.25 43.80 -14.45
CA LEU A 225 7.26 44.85 -14.25
C LEU A 225 7.96 46.05 -13.59
N PRO A 226 7.99 47.22 -14.25
CA PRO A 226 8.65 48.39 -13.69
C PRO A 226 7.96 48.71 -12.36
N SER A 227 8.76 48.76 -11.29
CA SER A 227 8.32 49.22 -9.97
C SER A 227 7.70 50.60 -10.17
N ALA A 228 6.38 50.65 -10.27
CA ALA A 228 5.66 51.88 -10.49
C ALA A 228 6.03 52.80 -9.33
N ALA A 229 6.82 53.82 -9.65
CA ALA A 229 7.37 54.75 -8.70
C ALA A 229 6.23 55.21 -7.80
N VAL A 230 6.29 54.85 -6.52
CA VAL A 230 5.38 55.35 -5.49
C VAL A 230 5.56 56.87 -5.51
N PRO A 231 4.54 57.63 -5.95
CA PRO A 231 4.66 59.08 -5.96
C PRO A 231 4.78 59.57 -4.50
N PRO A 232 5.63 60.58 -4.24
CA PRO A 232 5.93 61.09 -2.90
C PRO A 232 4.73 61.76 -2.21
#